data_AF-A0A1N7JGG7-F1
#
_entry.id   AF-A0A1N7JGG7-F1
#
_cell.length_a   1.000
_cell.length_b   1.000
_cell.length_c   1.000
_cell.angle_alpha   90.00
_cell.angle_beta   90.00
_cell.angle_gamma   90.00
#
_symmetry.space_group_name_H-M   'P 1'
#
loop_
_entity.id
_entity.type
_entity.pdbx_description
1 polymer ?
#
loop_
_entity_poly.entity_id
_entity_poly.type
_entity_poly.pdbx_seq_one_letter_code
_entity_poly.pdbx_strand_id
1 'polypeptide(L)'
;MIKTGLVMTGIFALMQLYRPKIDKGHHESQKKVFPHDVQAILKNSCYDCHSNQQNLKWFDQIAPANWIVADDINRAKSVLNFSEFDQLQKSDQNTKIWGAVNKIMLGAMPIKSYLTLHPEAKVSNADLEKLKKYALTLAPEQKQDTAKDHKLHLQYAAWREKEMKAPKKLPVAVNGIAYIPEYKNWTPISTTQRIDNGTLRIIFGNNIAIQAIREHHTNPWPDGSIIAKVNWESLTTPDGTISPGAFRAVEYMIKDRKKYASTKGWGWARFLTPDLKPYGSDAGFTKECVNCHTPVANTDYVFTLPMQH
;
A
#
# COMPACT_ATOMS: atom_id res chain seq x y z
N MET A 1 -15.56 17.63 47.07
CA MET A 1 -15.35 16.27 46.49
C MET A 1 -16.65 15.63 46.01
N ILE A 2 -17.73 15.57 46.80
CA ILE A 2 -19.00 14.89 46.41
C ILE A 2 -19.66 15.53 45.17
N LYS A 3 -19.76 16.86 45.10
CA LYS A 3 -20.36 17.57 43.95
C LYS A 3 -19.57 17.35 42.64
N THR A 4 -18.24 17.30 42.72
CA THR A 4 -17.36 17.07 41.55
C THR A 4 -17.48 15.63 41.03
N GLY A 5 -17.60 14.65 41.93
CA GLY A 5 -17.83 13.25 41.55
C GLY A 5 -19.16 13.06 40.83
N LEU A 6 -20.24 13.68 41.33
CA LEU A 6 -21.57 13.57 40.72
C LEU A 6 -21.60 14.16 39.29
N VAL A 7 -20.91 15.29 39.08
CA VAL A 7 -20.76 15.92 37.76
C VAL A 7 -19.99 15.01 36.80
N MET A 8 -18.89 14.41 37.23
CA MET A 8 -18.10 13.49 36.39
C MET A 8 -18.88 12.23 36.02
N THR A 9 -19.64 11.65 36.95
CA THR A 9 -20.51 10.51 36.67
C THR A 9 -21.63 10.87 35.71
N GLY A 10 -22.24 12.06 35.86
CA GLY A 10 -23.26 12.56 34.94
C GLY A 10 -22.72 12.75 33.52
N ILE A 11 -21.53 13.35 33.38
CA ILE A 11 -20.86 13.51 32.07
C ILE A 11 -20.54 12.14 31.44
N PHE A 12 -20.00 11.21 32.22
CA PHE A 12 -19.71 9.86 31.73
C PHE A 12 -20.98 9.14 31.26
N ALA A 13 -22.08 9.23 32.01
CA ALA A 13 -23.36 8.65 31.63
C ALA A 13 -23.91 9.27 30.33
N LEU A 14 -23.80 10.59 30.17
CA LEU A 14 -24.19 11.29 28.94
C LEU A 14 -23.32 10.84 27.74
N MET A 15 -22.01 10.65 27.94
CA MET A 15 -21.13 10.13 26.88
C MET A 15 -21.55 8.73 26.41
N GLN A 16 -22.03 7.86 27.30
CA GLN A 16 -22.47 6.51 26.91
C GLN A 16 -23.70 6.52 25.98
N LEU A 17 -24.47 7.62 25.94
CA LEU A 17 -25.63 7.76 25.05
C LEU A 17 -25.23 7.88 23.57
N TYR A 18 -24.04 8.44 23.29
CA TYR A 18 -23.51 8.48 21.94
C TYR A 18 -22.75 7.19 21.64
N ARG A 19 -23.32 6.35 20.76
CA ARG A 19 -22.72 5.10 20.30
C ARG A 19 -22.60 5.11 18.78
N PRO A 20 -21.40 5.35 18.24
CA PRO A 20 -21.15 5.30 16.80
C PRO A 20 -21.52 3.92 16.24
N LYS A 21 -22.08 3.91 15.04
CA LYS A 21 -22.45 2.68 14.36
C LYS A 21 -21.19 1.99 13.83
N ILE A 22 -21.04 0.72 14.17
CA ILE A 22 -20.12 -0.18 13.49
C ILE A 22 -20.93 -0.85 12.39
N ASP A 23 -20.51 -0.68 11.14
CA ASP A 23 -21.13 -1.40 10.05
C ASP A 23 -20.90 -2.90 10.25
N LYS A 24 -21.99 -3.66 10.37
CA LYS A 24 -21.96 -5.12 10.49
C LYS A 24 -22.09 -5.83 9.14
N GLY A 25 -22.29 -5.07 8.05
CA GLY A 25 -22.44 -5.60 6.69
C GLY A 25 -23.55 -6.66 6.55
N HIS A 26 -23.50 -7.39 5.45
CA HIS A 26 -24.31 -8.60 5.24
C HIS A 26 -23.51 -9.87 5.61
N HIS A 27 -24.25 -10.99 5.76
CA HIS A 27 -23.74 -12.31 6.16
C HIS A 27 -22.41 -12.68 5.50
N GLU A 28 -21.52 -13.30 6.30
CA GLU A 28 -20.30 -13.97 5.84
C GLU A 28 -20.60 -14.84 4.62
N SER A 29 -19.83 -14.65 3.56
CA SER A 29 -19.86 -15.64 2.49
C SER A 29 -19.34 -16.98 3.02
N GLN A 30 -20.22 -17.97 3.08
CA GLN A 30 -19.88 -19.36 3.41
C GLN A 30 -18.95 -20.01 2.36
N LYS A 31 -18.60 -19.28 1.29
CA LYS A 31 -18.02 -19.85 0.06
C LYS A 31 -16.50 -19.93 0.07
N LYS A 32 -15.80 -19.24 0.98
CA LYS A 32 -14.33 -19.25 1.00
C LYS A 32 -13.76 -19.67 2.35
N VAL A 33 -13.26 -20.90 2.36
CA VAL A 33 -12.50 -21.47 3.46
C VAL A 33 -11.03 -21.13 3.21
N PHE A 34 -10.46 -20.26 4.05
CA PHE A 34 -9.01 -20.10 4.10
C PHE A 34 -8.39 -21.42 4.60
N PRO A 35 -7.13 -21.74 4.24
CA PRO A 35 -6.42 -22.84 4.88
C PRO A 35 -6.53 -22.75 6.41
N HIS A 36 -6.69 -23.89 7.09
CA HIS A 36 -7.06 -23.92 8.51
C HIS A 36 -6.14 -23.06 9.40
N ASP A 37 -4.84 -23.11 9.13
CA ASP A 37 -3.82 -22.32 9.82
C ASP A 37 -3.93 -20.82 9.53
N VAL A 38 -4.20 -20.43 8.29
CA VAL A 38 -4.47 -19.04 7.90
C VAL A 38 -5.76 -18.53 8.55
N GLN A 39 -6.81 -19.35 8.54
CA GLN A 39 -8.11 -19.00 9.13
C GLN A 39 -8.01 -18.69 10.62
N ALA A 40 -7.21 -19.47 11.36
CA ALA A 40 -6.97 -19.23 12.79
C ALA A 40 -6.27 -17.89 13.04
N ILE A 41 -5.25 -17.56 12.22
CA ILE A 41 -4.54 -16.29 12.31
C ILE A 41 -5.47 -15.11 12.03
N LEU A 42 -6.26 -15.20 10.95
CA LEU A 42 -7.18 -14.12 10.57
C LEU A 42 -8.23 -13.86 11.66
N LYS A 43 -8.78 -14.92 12.28
CA LYS A 43 -9.72 -14.79 13.40
C LYS A 43 -9.09 -14.10 14.61
N ASN A 44 -7.88 -14.50 14.99
CA ASN A 44 -7.24 -13.98 16.19
C ASN A 44 -6.65 -12.58 16.02
N SER A 45 -6.18 -12.23 14.83
CA SER A 45 -5.35 -11.03 14.62
C SER A 45 -5.98 -9.99 13.70
N CYS A 46 -7.03 -10.33 12.96
CA CYS A 46 -7.57 -9.45 11.90
C CYS A 46 -9.08 -9.21 12.00
N TYR A 47 -9.88 -10.19 12.41
CA TYR A 47 -11.34 -10.13 12.27
C TYR A 47 -12.01 -9.04 13.12
N ASP A 48 -11.44 -8.70 14.27
CA ASP A 48 -11.98 -7.63 15.12
C ASP A 48 -12.06 -6.28 14.40
N CYS A 49 -11.17 -6.02 13.44
CA CYS A 49 -11.13 -4.78 12.68
C CYS A 49 -11.52 -4.95 11.20
N HIS A 50 -11.15 -6.07 10.59
CA HIS A 50 -11.27 -6.30 9.15
C HIS A 50 -12.35 -7.32 8.79
N SER A 51 -13.34 -7.58 9.65
CA SER A 51 -14.45 -8.51 9.38
C SER A 51 -15.76 -7.97 9.94
N ASN A 52 -16.88 -8.52 9.47
CA ASN A 52 -18.21 -8.37 10.08
C ASN A 52 -18.37 -9.25 11.34
N GLN A 53 -17.37 -10.08 11.66
CA GLN A 53 -17.32 -10.93 12.86
C GLN A 53 -16.42 -10.32 13.94
N GLN A 54 -16.75 -9.11 14.40
CA GLN A 54 -15.96 -8.47 15.44
C GLN A 54 -16.19 -9.13 16.81
N ASN A 55 -15.12 -9.44 17.54
CA ASN A 55 -15.19 -9.92 18.92
C ASN A 55 -14.70 -8.85 19.89
N LEU A 56 -15.45 -7.75 19.99
CA LEU A 56 -15.08 -6.60 20.84
C LEU A 56 -15.16 -6.95 22.33
N LYS A 57 -14.09 -6.65 23.08
CA LYS A 57 -14.09 -6.82 24.54
C LYS A 57 -15.07 -5.83 25.16
N TRP A 58 -15.51 -6.10 26.38
CA TRP A 58 -16.51 -5.26 27.07
C TRP A 58 -16.05 -3.80 27.22
N PHE A 59 -14.74 -3.57 27.38
CA PHE A 59 -14.19 -2.23 27.55
C PHE A 59 -14.10 -1.45 26.23
N ASP A 60 -14.02 -2.13 25.08
CA ASP A 60 -14.06 -1.50 23.76
C ASP A 60 -15.43 -0.87 23.46
N GLN A 61 -16.45 -1.29 24.22
CA GLN A 61 -17.84 -0.87 24.03
C GLN A 61 -18.22 0.32 24.93
N ILE A 62 -17.29 0.82 25.75
CA ILE A 62 -17.50 1.93 26.69
C ILE A 62 -16.97 3.24 26.10
N ALA A 63 -17.76 4.32 26.19
CA ALA A 63 -17.30 5.63 25.75
C ALA A 63 -16.20 6.20 26.67
N PRO A 64 -15.20 6.91 26.11
CA PRO A 64 -15.07 7.30 24.71
C PRO A 64 -14.34 6.28 23.82
N ALA A 65 -13.88 5.16 24.37
CA ALA A 65 -13.10 4.16 23.62
C ALA A 65 -13.89 3.60 22.42
N ASN A 66 -15.18 3.32 22.61
CA ASN A 66 -16.05 2.83 21.54
C ASN A 66 -16.15 3.77 20.32
N TRP A 67 -15.88 5.07 20.48
CA TRP A 67 -15.87 6.01 19.36
C TRP A 67 -14.67 5.80 18.45
N ILE A 68 -13.49 5.63 19.07
CA ILE A 68 -12.24 5.36 18.37
C ILE A 68 -12.32 3.97 17.72
N VAL A 69 -12.77 2.98 18.48
CA VAL A 69 -12.93 1.59 18.01
C VAL A 69 -13.85 1.54 16.79
N ALA A 70 -15.02 2.17 16.84
CA ALA A 70 -15.96 2.14 15.72
C ALA A 70 -15.39 2.83 14.46
N ASP A 71 -14.73 3.96 14.64
CA ASP A 71 -14.09 4.71 13.57
C ASP A 71 -12.92 3.95 12.93
N ASP A 72 -12.07 3.29 13.74
CA ASP A 72 -10.99 2.42 13.28
C ASP A 72 -11.52 1.21 12.51
N ILE A 73 -12.55 0.53 13.03
CA ILE A 73 -13.16 -0.64 12.36
C ILE A 73 -13.76 -0.21 11.02
N ASN A 74 -14.53 0.88 10.98
CA ASN A 74 -15.16 1.33 9.74
C ASN A 74 -14.11 1.71 8.67
N ARG A 75 -13.01 2.38 9.06
CA ARG A 75 -11.87 2.64 8.17
C ARG A 75 -11.14 1.37 7.74
N ALA A 76 -10.92 0.44 8.65
CA ALA A 76 -10.23 -0.82 8.37
C ALA A 76 -11.01 -1.65 7.33
N LYS A 77 -12.33 -1.77 7.53
CA LYS A 77 -13.24 -2.47 6.61
C LYS A 77 -13.31 -1.83 5.23
N SER A 78 -13.29 -0.49 5.13
CA SER A 78 -13.32 0.18 3.82
C SER A 78 -12.08 -0.11 2.97
N VAL A 79 -10.98 -0.53 3.60
CA VAL A 79 -9.75 -0.96 2.91
C VAL A 79 -9.75 -2.47 2.67
N LEU A 80 -10.12 -3.27 3.68
CA LEU A 80 -10.15 -4.72 3.61
C LEU A 80 -11.21 -5.27 4.56
N ASN A 81 -12.21 -5.94 3.99
CA ASN A 81 -13.22 -6.71 4.73
C ASN A 81 -13.13 -8.19 4.35
N PHE A 82 -12.70 -9.04 5.29
CA PHE A 82 -12.59 -10.48 5.13
C PHE A 82 -13.94 -11.17 4.93
N SER A 83 -15.05 -10.58 5.41
CA SER A 83 -16.40 -11.13 5.18
C SER A 83 -16.87 -11.02 3.74
N GLU A 84 -16.27 -10.13 2.95
CA GLU A 84 -16.57 -9.89 1.53
C GLU A 84 -15.43 -10.33 0.61
N PHE A 85 -14.39 -10.94 1.17
CA PHE A 85 -13.13 -11.19 0.46
C PHE A 85 -13.28 -12.14 -0.73
N ASP A 86 -14.21 -13.07 -0.66
CA ASP A 86 -14.47 -14.04 -1.72
C ASP A 86 -15.21 -13.45 -2.93
N GLN A 87 -15.92 -12.33 -2.73
CA GLN A 87 -16.60 -11.57 -3.77
C GLN A 87 -15.62 -10.79 -4.66
N LEU A 88 -14.40 -10.58 -4.15
CA LEU A 88 -13.33 -9.92 -4.89
C LEU A 88 -12.77 -10.82 -5.99
N GLN A 89 -12.32 -10.20 -7.09
CA GLN A 89 -11.56 -10.90 -8.12
C GLN A 89 -10.25 -11.45 -7.54
N LYS A 90 -9.72 -12.54 -8.11
CA LYS A 90 -8.46 -13.15 -7.63
C LYS A 90 -7.29 -12.16 -7.57
N SER A 91 -7.19 -11.24 -8.53
CA SER A 91 -6.19 -10.17 -8.55
C SER A 91 -6.32 -9.21 -7.36
N ASP A 92 -7.55 -8.87 -6.98
CA ASP A 92 -7.82 -7.97 -5.86
C ASP A 92 -7.56 -8.69 -4.54
N GLN A 93 -7.98 -9.95 -4.43
CA GLN A 93 -7.66 -10.81 -3.29
C GLN A 93 -6.15 -10.88 -3.04
N ASN A 94 -5.39 -11.15 -4.09
CA ASN A 94 -3.94 -11.16 -4.06
C ASN A 94 -3.37 -9.80 -3.60
N THR A 95 -3.86 -8.70 -4.17
CA THR A 95 -3.44 -7.34 -3.81
C THR A 95 -3.69 -7.03 -2.34
N LYS A 96 -4.87 -7.39 -1.82
CA LYS A 96 -5.25 -7.14 -0.42
C LYS A 96 -4.42 -7.97 0.56
N ILE A 97 -4.22 -9.26 0.30
CA ILE A 97 -3.43 -10.15 1.17
C ILE A 97 -1.96 -9.74 1.19
N TRP A 98 -1.36 -9.44 0.03
CA TRP A 98 0.01 -8.90 0.00
C TRP A 98 0.12 -7.55 0.69
N GLY A 99 -0.90 -6.69 0.57
CA GLY A 99 -0.99 -5.46 1.34
C GLY A 99 -0.92 -5.71 2.85
N ALA A 100 -1.73 -6.65 3.35
CA ALA A 100 -1.75 -7.03 4.77
C ALA A 100 -0.39 -7.60 5.22
N VAL A 101 0.16 -8.58 4.49
CA VAL A 101 1.48 -9.17 4.79
C VAL A 101 2.57 -8.11 4.85
N ASN A 102 2.62 -7.18 3.89
CA ASN A 102 3.62 -6.11 3.88
C ASN A 102 3.44 -5.17 5.08
N LYS A 103 2.21 -4.81 5.45
CA LYS A 103 1.96 -3.99 6.65
C LYS A 103 2.39 -4.70 7.93
N ILE A 104 2.23 -6.02 8.02
CA ILE A 104 2.71 -6.82 9.15
C ILE A 104 4.24 -6.88 9.19
N MET A 105 4.89 -7.13 8.04
CA MET A 105 6.36 -7.14 7.92
C MET A 105 6.99 -5.82 8.35
N LEU A 106 6.33 -4.70 8.05
CA LEU A 106 6.78 -3.37 8.43
C LEU A 106 6.43 -3.00 9.88
N GLY A 107 5.79 -3.90 10.64
CA GLY A 107 5.35 -3.64 12.01
C GLY A 107 4.26 -2.58 12.12
N ALA A 108 3.58 -2.25 11.03
CA ALA A 108 2.47 -1.29 10.99
C ALA A 108 1.14 -1.93 11.40
N MET A 109 1.03 -3.25 11.26
CA MET A 109 -0.13 -4.03 11.65
C MET A 109 0.29 -5.28 12.46
N PRO A 110 -0.47 -5.65 13.50
CA PRO A 110 -1.52 -4.85 14.14
C PRO A 110 -0.97 -3.56 14.78
N ILE A 111 -1.83 -2.56 14.97
CA ILE A 111 -1.42 -1.26 15.51
C ILE A 111 -0.86 -1.45 16.92
N LYS A 112 0.29 -0.83 17.22
CA LYS A 112 0.98 -1.01 18.52
C LYS A 112 0.10 -0.65 19.72
N SER A 113 -0.71 0.42 19.64
CA SER A 113 -1.64 0.80 20.71
C SER A 113 -2.70 -0.27 20.94
N TYR A 114 -3.26 -0.85 19.87
CA TYR A 114 -4.20 -1.97 19.96
C TYR A 114 -3.56 -3.17 20.69
N LEU A 115 -2.32 -3.54 20.33
CA LEU A 115 -1.61 -4.66 20.97
C LEU A 115 -1.34 -4.48 22.46
N THR A 116 -1.39 -3.26 23.01
CA THR A 116 -1.25 -3.04 24.46
C THR A 116 -2.44 -3.58 25.26
N LEU A 117 -3.64 -3.54 24.69
CA LEU A 117 -4.89 -4.03 25.30
C LEU A 117 -5.34 -5.38 24.72
N HIS A 118 -4.79 -5.75 23.56
CA HIS A 118 -5.07 -6.97 22.81
C HIS A 118 -3.78 -7.71 22.43
N PRO A 119 -2.95 -8.15 23.40
CA PRO A 119 -1.70 -8.85 23.11
C PRO A 119 -1.92 -10.17 22.34
N GLU A 120 -3.09 -10.79 22.48
CA GLU A 120 -3.49 -11.99 21.75
C GLU A 120 -3.57 -11.79 20.22
N ALA A 121 -3.76 -10.55 19.76
CA ALA A 121 -3.84 -10.24 18.34
C ALA A 121 -2.46 -10.17 17.67
N LYS A 122 -1.37 -10.28 18.43
CA LYS A 122 0.00 -10.20 17.90
C LYS A 122 0.27 -11.32 16.91
N VAL A 123 0.63 -10.96 15.68
CA VAL A 123 1.08 -11.91 14.65
C VAL A 123 2.52 -12.32 14.95
N SER A 124 2.76 -13.62 15.15
CA SER A 124 4.10 -14.17 15.36
C SER A 124 4.89 -14.27 14.03
N ASN A 125 6.21 -14.44 14.10
CA ASN A 125 7.01 -14.69 12.90
C ASN A 125 6.57 -15.96 12.17
N ALA A 126 6.19 -17.00 12.90
CA ALA A 126 5.69 -18.25 12.31
C ALA A 126 4.34 -18.04 11.59
N ASP A 127 3.46 -17.20 12.14
CA ASP A 127 2.18 -16.87 11.52
C ASP A 127 2.36 -15.99 10.28
N LEU A 128 3.30 -15.04 10.34
CA LEU A 128 3.68 -14.24 9.18
C LEU A 128 4.19 -15.12 8.03
N GLU A 129 4.99 -16.15 8.30
CA GLU A 129 5.44 -17.08 7.26
C GLU A 129 4.29 -17.89 6.64
N LYS A 130 3.30 -18.30 7.42
CA LYS A 130 2.09 -18.96 6.89
C LYS A 130 1.28 -18.00 6.00
N LEU A 131 1.11 -16.75 6.43
CA LEU A 131 0.44 -15.71 5.63
C LEU A 131 1.18 -15.43 4.32
N LYS A 132 2.52 -15.36 4.33
CA LYS A 132 3.34 -15.23 3.13
C LYS A 132 3.15 -16.39 2.17
N LYS A 133 3.20 -17.63 2.69
CA LYS A 133 2.95 -18.83 1.88
C LYS A 133 1.58 -18.80 1.23
N TYR A 134 0.55 -18.43 1.99
CA TYR A 134 -0.80 -18.25 1.43
C TYR A 134 -0.84 -17.15 0.36
N ALA A 135 -0.22 -16.00 0.62
CA ALA A 135 -0.15 -14.90 -0.33
C ALA A 135 0.50 -15.30 -1.67
N LEU A 136 1.53 -16.16 -1.63
CA LEU A 136 2.17 -16.70 -2.83
C LEU A 136 1.21 -17.59 -3.65
N THR A 137 0.27 -18.30 -3.02
CA THR A 137 -0.73 -19.11 -3.76
C THR A 137 -1.74 -18.26 -4.55
N LEU A 138 -1.87 -16.97 -4.20
CA LEU A 138 -2.73 -16.02 -4.89
C LEU A 138 -2.00 -15.25 -6.01
N ALA A 139 -0.67 -15.35 -6.08
CA ALA A 139 0.11 -14.67 -7.10
C ALA A 139 -0.30 -15.17 -8.51
N PRO A 140 -0.28 -14.30 -9.54
CA PRO A 140 -0.51 -14.71 -10.91
C PRO A 140 0.44 -15.83 -11.30
N GLU A 141 -0.09 -16.89 -11.89
CA GLU A 141 0.72 -18.00 -12.41
C GLU A 141 1.60 -17.47 -13.55
N GLN A 142 2.92 -17.48 -13.36
CA GLN A 142 3.89 -17.12 -14.40
C GLN A 142 4.14 -18.33 -15.31
N LYS A 143 3.11 -18.81 -16.00
CA LYS A 143 3.25 -19.86 -17.01
C LYS A 143 3.89 -19.30 -18.27
N GLN A 144 4.79 -20.07 -18.86
CA GLN A 144 5.35 -19.82 -20.19
C GLN A 144 4.20 -19.83 -21.21
N ASP A 145 4.04 -18.70 -21.89
CA ASP A 145 3.07 -18.55 -22.96
C ASP A 145 3.75 -17.72 -24.05
N THR A 146 4.30 -18.43 -25.05
CA THR A 146 5.06 -17.82 -26.13
C THR A 146 4.24 -16.80 -26.94
N ALA A 147 2.91 -16.95 -26.99
CA ALA A 147 2.03 -15.99 -27.65
C ALA A 147 1.85 -14.72 -26.80
N LYS A 148 1.72 -14.86 -25.49
CA LYS A 148 1.71 -13.74 -24.54
C LYS A 148 3.05 -13.01 -24.53
N ASP A 149 4.16 -13.73 -24.52
CA ASP A 149 5.52 -13.16 -24.54
C ASP A 149 5.78 -12.38 -25.82
N HIS A 150 5.39 -12.94 -26.98
CA HIS A 150 5.48 -12.24 -28.26
C HIS A 150 4.62 -10.97 -28.27
N LYS A 151 3.39 -11.02 -27.77
CA LYS A 151 2.51 -9.85 -27.68
C LYS A 151 3.09 -8.76 -26.76
N LEU A 152 3.66 -9.13 -25.62
CA LEU A 152 4.30 -8.21 -24.68
C LEU A 152 5.58 -7.60 -25.26
N HIS A 153 6.37 -8.37 -26.01
CA HIS A 153 7.53 -7.86 -26.75
C HIS A 153 7.13 -6.82 -27.79
N LEU A 154 6.09 -7.09 -28.58
CA LEU A 154 5.56 -6.12 -29.55
C LEU A 154 5.03 -4.86 -28.85
N GLN A 155 4.34 -5.00 -27.72
CA GLN A 155 3.87 -3.86 -26.93
C GLN A 155 5.03 -3.03 -26.37
N TYR A 156 6.11 -3.67 -25.91
CA TYR A 156 7.30 -2.97 -25.44
C TYR A 156 8.02 -2.23 -26.57
N ALA A 157 8.17 -2.86 -27.75
CA ALA A 157 8.75 -2.22 -28.93
C ALA A 157 7.91 -1.01 -29.39
N ALA A 158 6.58 -1.16 -29.46
CA ALA A 158 5.67 -0.08 -29.82
C ALA A 158 5.66 1.06 -28.78
N TRP A 159 5.73 0.73 -27.48
CA TRP A 159 5.91 1.73 -26.42
C TRP A 159 7.22 2.51 -26.60
N ARG A 160 8.35 1.82 -26.83
CA ARG A 160 9.64 2.51 -27.07
C ARG A 160 9.56 3.46 -28.26
N GLU A 161 8.93 3.05 -29.36
CA GLU A 161 8.80 3.91 -30.55
C GLU A 161 7.88 5.12 -30.31
N LYS A 162 6.73 4.91 -29.65
CA LYS A 162 5.77 5.98 -29.31
C LYS A 162 6.37 6.96 -28.29
N GLU A 163 7.15 6.48 -27.33
CA GLU A 163 7.83 7.32 -26.33
C GLU A 163 8.99 8.13 -26.90
N MET A 164 9.69 7.65 -27.93
CA MET A 164 10.67 8.45 -28.66
C MET A 164 10.02 9.64 -29.38
N LYS A 165 8.72 9.55 -29.67
CA LYS A 165 7.88 10.63 -30.22
C LYS A 165 7.15 11.33 -29.07
N ALA A 166 7.88 12.04 -28.21
CA ALA A 166 7.34 12.68 -27.01
C ALA A 166 6.08 13.54 -27.32
N PRO A 167 4.98 13.40 -26.54
CA PRO A 167 3.78 14.19 -26.76
C PRO A 167 4.07 15.69 -26.55
N LYS A 168 3.59 16.55 -27.47
CA LYS A 168 3.78 18.01 -27.42
C LYS A 168 3.27 18.66 -26.12
N LYS A 169 2.32 18.01 -25.43
CA LYS A 169 1.80 18.42 -24.11
C LYS A 169 1.90 17.25 -23.15
N LEU A 170 2.64 17.43 -22.07
CA LEU A 170 2.80 16.39 -21.05
C LEU A 170 1.52 16.27 -20.22
N PRO A 171 1.06 15.04 -19.91
CA PRO A 171 -0.08 14.85 -19.03
C PRO A 171 0.23 15.35 -17.62
N VAL A 172 -0.80 15.83 -16.93
CA VAL A 172 -0.70 16.39 -15.58
C VAL A 172 -1.62 15.60 -14.67
N ALA A 173 -1.10 15.19 -13.52
CA ALA A 173 -1.88 14.52 -12.50
C ALA A 173 -2.95 15.45 -11.92
N VAL A 174 -4.01 14.86 -11.35
CA VAL A 174 -5.14 15.62 -10.77
C VAL A 174 -4.72 16.55 -9.61
N ASN A 175 -3.53 16.35 -9.04
CA ASN A 175 -2.93 17.22 -8.02
C ASN A 175 -1.92 18.24 -8.59
N GLY A 176 -1.84 18.40 -9.91
CA GLY A 176 -1.01 19.40 -10.59
C GLY A 176 0.44 18.98 -10.87
N ILE A 177 0.85 17.76 -10.51
CA ILE A 177 2.19 17.25 -10.84
C ILE A 177 2.21 16.77 -12.29
N ALA A 178 3.04 17.39 -13.14
CA ALA A 178 3.23 16.96 -14.52
C ALA A 178 4.03 15.66 -14.62
N TYR A 179 3.82 14.90 -15.69
CA TYR A 179 4.70 13.80 -16.07
C TYR A 179 6.11 14.34 -16.35
N ILE A 180 7.14 13.66 -15.83
CA ILE A 180 8.56 14.09 -15.87
C ILE A 180 9.31 13.09 -16.75
N PRO A 181 9.36 13.24 -18.09
CA PRO A 181 9.99 12.28 -18.99
C PRO A 181 11.50 12.09 -18.75
N GLU A 182 12.15 13.04 -18.07
CA GLU A 182 13.58 13.07 -17.80
C GLU A 182 14.07 11.90 -16.93
N TYR A 183 13.18 11.20 -16.20
CA TYR A 183 13.56 10.03 -15.40
C TYR A 183 14.26 8.96 -16.23
N LYS A 184 14.00 8.90 -17.54
CA LYS A 184 14.62 7.96 -18.46
C LYS A 184 16.13 8.14 -18.57
N ASN A 185 16.63 9.34 -18.23
CA ASN A 185 18.05 9.69 -18.23
C ASN A 185 18.65 9.72 -16.82
N TRP A 186 17.86 9.41 -15.80
CA TRP A 186 18.32 9.40 -14.41
C TRP A 186 19.02 8.09 -14.05
N THR A 187 19.75 8.08 -12.94
CA THR A 187 20.50 6.91 -12.50
C THR A 187 19.56 5.90 -11.83
N PRO A 188 19.56 4.62 -12.23
CA PRO A 188 18.88 3.56 -11.50
C PRO A 188 19.52 3.37 -10.12
N ILE A 189 18.72 3.41 -9.05
CA ILE A 189 19.18 3.25 -7.66
C ILE A 189 18.74 1.93 -7.04
N SER A 190 17.78 1.23 -7.65
CA SER A 190 17.29 -0.07 -7.21
C SER A 190 16.47 -0.76 -8.30
N THR A 191 16.57 -2.08 -8.36
CA THR A 191 15.75 -2.94 -9.22
C THR A 191 15.12 -4.04 -8.36
N THR A 192 13.85 -4.33 -8.58
CA THR A 192 13.13 -5.36 -7.82
C THR A 192 12.16 -6.10 -8.73
N GLN A 193 12.19 -7.43 -8.67
CA GLN A 193 11.14 -8.26 -9.24
C GLN A 193 10.06 -8.52 -8.17
N ARG A 194 8.80 -8.39 -8.56
CA ARG A 194 7.62 -8.67 -7.72
C ARG A 194 6.89 -9.87 -8.30
N ILE A 195 7.11 -11.02 -7.69
CA ILE A 195 6.49 -12.29 -8.09
C ILE A 195 4.98 -12.25 -7.86
N ASP A 196 4.56 -11.62 -6.77
CA ASP A 196 3.16 -11.47 -6.37
C ASP A 196 2.27 -10.81 -7.42
N ASN A 197 2.81 -9.96 -8.30
CA ASN A 197 2.00 -9.28 -9.32
C ASN A 197 2.63 -9.35 -10.72
N GLY A 198 3.69 -10.14 -10.88
CA GLY A 198 4.43 -10.33 -12.12
C GLY A 198 5.01 -9.04 -12.70
N THR A 199 5.57 -8.18 -11.85
CA THR A 199 6.18 -6.92 -12.32
C THR A 199 7.67 -6.82 -12.06
N LEU A 200 8.38 -6.23 -13.01
CA LEU A 200 9.74 -5.74 -12.83
C LEU A 200 9.66 -4.25 -12.52
N ARG A 201 10.34 -3.82 -11.46
CA ARG A 201 10.37 -2.43 -11.02
C ARG A 201 11.79 -1.91 -11.03
N ILE A 202 11.98 -0.74 -11.60
CA ILE A 202 13.24 0.01 -11.52
C ILE A 202 12.95 1.35 -10.90
N ILE A 203 13.78 1.75 -9.95
CA ILE A 203 13.69 3.03 -9.25
C ILE A 203 14.87 3.88 -9.71
N PHE A 204 14.57 5.09 -10.14
CA PHE A 204 15.54 6.07 -10.62
C PHE A 204 15.57 7.27 -9.68
N GLY A 205 16.75 7.85 -9.50
CA GLY A 205 16.95 9.09 -8.75
C GLY A 205 17.54 10.19 -9.62
N ASN A 206 17.00 11.41 -9.53
CA ASN A 206 17.63 12.57 -10.17
C ASN A 206 18.99 12.91 -9.51
N ASN A 207 19.77 13.81 -10.11
CA ASN A 207 21.12 14.13 -9.62
C ASN A 207 21.16 14.53 -8.13
N ILE A 208 20.15 15.26 -7.63
CA ILE A 208 20.05 15.64 -6.22
C ILE A 208 19.86 14.40 -5.34
N ALA A 209 18.97 13.48 -5.73
CA ALA A 209 18.78 12.21 -5.03
C ALA A 209 20.07 11.36 -5.05
N ILE A 210 20.78 11.29 -6.17
CA ILE A 210 22.05 10.54 -6.27
C ILE A 210 23.14 11.14 -5.39
N GLN A 211 23.25 12.47 -5.35
CA GLN A 211 24.18 13.15 -4.46
C GLN A 211 23.84 12.85 -2.99
N ALA A 212 22.56 12.95 -2.61
CA ALA A 212 22.10 12.61 -1.26
C ALA A 212 22.43 11.16 -0.88
N ILE A 213 22.31 10.22 -1.82
CA ILE A 213 22.69 8.81 -1.60
C ILE A 213 24.19 8.67 -1.33
N ARG A 214 25.03 9.28 -2.17
CA ARG A 214 26.50 9.23 -2.05
C ARG A 214 26.99 9.88 -0.75
N GLU A 215 26.35 10.95 -0.31
CA GLU A 215 26.69 11.67 0.91
C GLU A 215 26.02 11.08 2.16
N HIS A 216 25.27 9.98 2.02
CA HIS A 216 24.48 9.36 3.09
C HIS A 216 23.47 10.32 3.76
N HIS A 217 22.99 11.31 3.01
CA HIS A 217 22.10 12.37 3.47
C HIS A 217 20.69 12.21 2.90
N THR A 218 20.11 11.02 3.10
CA THR A 218 18.78 10.65 2.59
C THR A 218 17.67 10.71 3.65
N ASN A 219 17.98 11.17 4.86
CA ASN A 219 16.99 11.28 5.93
C ASN A 219 17.19 12.56 6.77
N PRO A 220 16.49 13.66 6.43
CA PRO A 220 15.55 13.78 5.31
C PRO A 220 16.25 13.87 3.96
N TRP A 221 15.55 13.53 2.88
CA TRP A 221 16.01 13.83 1.52
C TRP A 221 16.02 15.36 1.30
N PRO A 222 16.99 15.90 0.55
CA PRO A 222 17.02 17.31 0.17
C PRO A 222 15.81 17.72 -0.68
N ASP A 223 15.33 18.96 -0.51
CA ASP A 223 14.31 19.53 -1.39
C ASP A 223 14.83 19.52 -2.85
N GLY A 224 13.97 19.13 -3.80
CA GLY A 224 14.33 18.90 -5.19
C GLY A 224 14.74 17.46 -5.51
N SER A 225 14.94 16.58 -4.53
CA SER A 225 15.08 15.14 -4.80
C SER A 225 13.82 14.59 -5.48
N ILE A 226 14.01 13.83 -6.56
CA ILE A 226 12.92 13.12 -7.23
C ILE A 226 13.28 11.65 -7.37
N ILE A 227 12.35 10.80 -6.95
CA ILE A 227 12.42 9.36 -7.10
C ILE A 227 11.31 8.94 -8.07
N ALA A 228 11.69 8.31 -9.17
CA ALA A 228 10.77 7.75 -10.15
C ALA A 228 10.80 6.22 -10.08
N LYS A 229 9.68 5.58 -9.76
CA LYS A 229 9.51 4.13 -9.80
C LYS A 229 8.74 3.75 -11.05
N VAL A 230 9.37 2.98 -11.92
CA VAL A 230 8.77 2.51 -13.17
C VAL A 230 8.46 1.02 -13.03
N ASN A 231 7.26 0.63 -13.46
CA ASN A 231 6.77 -0.74 -13.39
C ASN A 231 6.50 -1.25 -14.81
N TRP A 232 7.06 -2.42 -15.12
CA TRP A 232 6.77 -3.20 -16.31
C TRP A 232 6.21 -4.55 -15.94
N GLU A 233 5.48 -5.19 -16.85
CA GLU A 233 5.26 -6.64 -16.77
C GLU A 233 6.61 -7.37 -16.84
N SER A 234 6.79 -8.42 -16.03
CA SER A 234 7.97 -9.28 -16.13
C SER A 234 7.79 -10.26 -17.28
N LEU A 235 8.77 -10.30 -18.18
CA LEU A 235 8.94 -11.37 -19.15
C LEU A 235 9.99 -12.33 -18.63
N THR A 236 9.65 -13.62 -18.53
CA THR A 236 10.59 -14.67 -18.14
C THR A 236 10.88 -15.52 -19.36
N THR A 237 12.09 -15.45 -19.90
CA THR A 237 12.50 -16.25 -21.06
C THR A 237 12.69 -17.72 -20.68
N PRO A 238 12.74 -18.65 -21.67
CA PRO A 238 12.83 -20.09 -21.41
C PRO A 238 14.05 -20.52 -20.58
N ASP A 239 15.13 -19.77 -20.63
CA ASP A 239 16.37 -19.95 -19.85
C ASP A 239 16.30 -19.37 -18.43
N GLY A 240 15.16 -18.79 -18.03
CA GLY A 240 14.94 -18.19 -16.71
C GLY A 240 15.37 -16.73 -16.60
N THR A 241 15.84 -16.10 -17.69
CA THR A 241 16.20 -14.68 -17.68
C THR A 241 14.95 -13.80 -17.60
N ILE A 242 14.99 -12.74 -16.78
CA ILE A 242 13.86 -11.81 -16.60
C ILE A 242 14.15 -10.50 -17.32
N SER A 243 13.22 -10.05 -18.16
CA SER A 243 13.31 -8.80 -18.89
C SER A 243 12.04 -7.94 -18.76
N PRO A 244 12.12 -6.61 -19.02
CA PRO A 244 10.93 -5.75 -19.03
C PRO A 244 10.02 -6.06 -20.24
N GLY A 245 8.74 -6.29 -19.98
CA GLY A 245 7.67 -6.39 -20.97
C GLY A 245 6.86 -5.10 -21.10
N ALA A 246 5.53 -5.22 -21.16
CA ALA A 246 4.65 -4.06 -21.33
C ALA A 246 4.78 -3.04 -20.18
N PHE A 247 4.86 -1.75 -20.54
CA PHE A 247 4.86 -0.65 -19.58
C PHE A 247 3.53 -0.60 -18.82
N ARG A 248 3.58 -0.59 -17.49
CA ARG A 248 2.38 -0.52 -16.64
C ARG A 248 2.17 0.86 -16.04
N ALA A 249 3.21 1.44 -15.44
CA ALA A 249 3.09 2.74 -14.80
C ALA A 249 4.45 3.34 -14.48
N VAL A 250 4.48 4.68 -14.38
CA VAL A 250 5.51 5.41 -13.63
C VAL A 250 4.87 6.11 -12.43
N GLU A 251 5.60 6.10 -11.32
CA GLU A 251 5.20 6.71 -10.05
C GLU A 251 6.31 7.65 -9.58
N TYR A 252 5.97 8.85 -9.12
CA TYR A 252 6.91 9.86 -8.67
C TYR A 252 6.72 10.20 -7.20
N MET A 253 7.84 10.35 -6.50
CA MET A 253 7.95 11.07 -5.23
C MET A 253 8.85 12.28 -5.45
N ILE A 254 8.34 13.49 -5.17
CA ILE A 254 9.04 14.77 -5.37
C ILE A 254 9.20 15.46 -4.02
N LYS A 255 10.43 15.68 -3.57
CA LYS A 255 10.70 16.34 -2.29
C LYS A 255 10.54 17.86 -2.42
N ASP A 256 9.62 18.42 -1.66
CA ASP A 256 9.52 19.85 -1.39
C ASP A 256 8.73 20.04 -0.09
N ARG A 257 9.46 20.30 1.00
CA ARG A 257 8.89 20.39 2.35
C ARG A 257 7.84 21.49 2.48
N LYS A 258 7.98 22.59 1.73
CA LYS A 258 7.04 23.72 1.81
C LYS A 258 5.82 23.46 0.93
N LYS A 259 6.03 23.13 -0.34
CA LYS A 259 4.94 22.91 -1.30
C LYS A 259 4.06 21.72 -0.93
N TYR A 260 4.66 20.66 -0.39
CA TYR A 260 3.98 19.40 -0.08
C TYR A 260 3.86 19.16 1.44
N ALA A 261 3.81 20.22 2.26
CA ALA A 261 3.71 20.12 3.71
C ALA A 261 2.51 19.26 4.16
N SER A 262 1.36 19.36 3.48
CA SER A 262 0.15 18.58 3.77
C SER A 262 0.29 17.08 3.49
N THR A 263 1.28 16.70 2.68
CA THR A 263 1.54 15.31 2.23
C THR A 263 2.91 14.84 2.68
N LYS A 264 3.33 15.31 3.85
CA LYS A 264 4.58 14.94 4.56
C LYS A 264 5.85 15.34 3.80
N GLY A 265 5.80 16.47 3.10
CA GLY A 265 6.92 17.04 2.36
C GLY A 265 7.20 16.35 1.02
N TRP A 266 6.30 15.49 0.57
CA TRP A 266 6.42 14.73 -0.67
C TRP A 266 5.22 14.96 -1.59
N GLY A 267 5.49 15.28 -2.85
CA GLY A 267 4.53 15.26 -3.93
C GLY A 267 4.44 13.85 -4.52
N TRP A 268 3.22 13.36 -4.73
CA TRP A 268 2.96 11.99 -5.17
C TRP A 268 2.22 12.02 -6.50
N ALA A 269 2.72 11.33 -7.51
CA ALA A 269 2.02 11.23 -8.80
C ALA A 269 2.18 9.84 -9.39
N ARG A 270 1.19 9.41 -10.17
CA ARG A 270 1.20 8.12 -10.85
C ARG A 270 0.54 8.25 -12.21
N PHE A 271 1.22 7.75 -13.23
CA PHE A 271 0.73 7.72 -14.61
C PHE A 271 0.69 6.27 -15.06
N LEU A 272 -0.50 5.84 -15.49
CA LEU A 272 -0.80 4.46 -15.84
C LEU A 272 -0.78 4.27 -17.35
N THR A 273 -0.42 3.06 -17.76
CA THR A 273 -0.43 2.56 -19.14
C THR A 273 0.50 3.34 -20.08
N PRO A 274 0.77 2.83 -21.30
CA PRO A 274 1.48 3.58 -22.34
C PRO A 274 0.83 4.91 -22.74
N ASP A 275 -0.43 5.16 -22.36
CA ASP A 275 -1.12 6.42 -22.63
C ASP A 275 -0.92 7.47 -21.53
N LEU A 276 -0.16 7.13 -20.47
CA LEU A 276 0.18 8.03 -19.37
C LEU A 276 -1.06 8.65 -18.71
N LYS A 277 -2.11 7.84 -18.53
CA LYS A 277 -3.34 8.27 -17.88
C LYS A 277 -3.05 8.59 -16.41
N PRO A 278 -3.36 9.81 -15.91
CA PRO A 278 -3.23 10.12 -14.49
C PRO A 278 -4.04 9.19 -13.59
N TYR A 279 -3.46 8.82 -12.45
CA TYR A 279 -4.15 8.10 -11.39
C TYR A 279 -4.95 9.05 -10.49
N GLY A 280 -6.07 8.55 -9.95
CA GLY A 280 -6.97 9.27 -9.05
C GLY A 280 -8.07 10.04 -9.78
N SER A 281 -9.24 10.12 -9.15
CA SER A 281 -10.35 10.98 -9.58
C SER A 281 -10.15 12.44 -9.18
N ASP A 282 -9.46 12.66 -8.05
CA ASP A 282 -9.22 13.95 -7.42
C ASP A 282 -7.92 13.90 -6.59
N ALA A 283 -7.45 15.05 -6.13
CA ALA A 283 -6.17 15.18 -5.39
C ALA A 283 -6.09 14.37 -4.08
N GLY A 284 -7.23 13.91 -3.54
CA GLY A 284 -7.35 13.09 -2.34
C GLY A 284 -6.65 11.73 -2.43
N PHE A 285 -6.38 11.21 -3.63
CA PHE A 285 -5.63 9.95 -3.84
C PHE A 285 -4.28 9.95 -3.11
N THR A 286 -3.69 11.14 -2.90
CA THR A 286 -2.39 11.29 -2.23
C THR A 286 -2.39 10.71 -0.82
N LYS A 287 -3.56 10.70 -0.14
CA LYS A 287 -3.71 10.07 1.18
C LYS A 287 -3.38 8.57 1.14
N GLU A 288 -3.73 7.88 0.06
CA GLU A 288 -3.41 6.46 -0.12
C GLU A 288 -1.90 6.25 -0.18
N CYS A 289 -1.18 7.11 -0.92
CA CYS A 289 0.27 7.09 -1.01
C CYS A 289 0.93 7.35 0.35
N VAL A 290 0.52 8.43 1.02
CA VAL A 290 1.05 8.80 2.35
C VAL A 290 0.79 7.70 3.38
N ASN A 291 -0.42 7.16 3.43
CA ASN A 291 -0.78 6.08 4.37
C ASN A 291 0.00 4.80 4.08
N CYS A 292 0.29 4.51 2.81
CA CYS A 292 1.11 3.37 2.42
C CYS A 292 2.56 3.53 2.92
N HIS A 293 3.13 4.72 2.77
CA HIS A 293 4.53 5.06 3.10
C HIS A 293 4.77 5.48 4.56
N THR A 294 3.73 5.79 5.33
CA THR A 294 3.83 6.16 6.75
C THR A 294 4.60 5.16 7.63
N PRO A 295 4.52 3.83 7.43
CA PRO A 295 5.32 2.87 8.20
C PRO A 295 6.83 3.09 8.12
N VAL A 296 7.33 3.73 7.06
CA VAL A 296 8.75 4.06 6.86
C VAL A 296 8.99 5.57 6.97
N ALA A 297 8.19 6.27 7.78
CA ALA A 297 8.39 7.69 8.06
C ALA A 297 9.78 8.01 8.65
N ASN A 298 10.39 7.04 9.33
CA ASN A 298 11.75 7.15 9.88
C ASN A 298 12.86 7.10 8.83
N THR A 299 12.55 6.77 7.56
CA THR A 299 13.45 6.88 6.40
C THR A 299 12.94 7.94 5.44
N ASP A 300 12.31 8.98 5.99
CA ASP A 300 11.67 10.07 5.26
C ASP A 300 10.69 9.57 4.19
N TYR A 301 9.88 8.57 4.56
CA TYR A 301 8.83 7.98 3.74
C TYR A 301 9.33 7.20 2.51
N VAL A 302 10.62 6.92 2.36
CA VAL A 302 11.19 6.19 1.21
C VAL A 302 11.55 4.75 1.61
N PHE A 303 10.99 3.76 0.92
CA PHE A 303 11.27 2.33 1.15
C PHE A 303 12.63 1.88 0.61
N THR A 304 13.13 2.55 -0.42
CA THR A 304 14.33 2.15 -1.14
C THR A 304 15.55 2.40 -0.28
N LEU A 305 16.22 1.31 0.13
CA LEU A 305 17.62 1.37 0.52
C LEU A 305 18.43 1.46 -0.77
N PRO A 306 19.10 2.59 -1.05
CA PRO A 306 19.86 2.74 -2.29
C PRO A 306 20.93 1.67 -2.38
N MET A 307 21.17 1.14 -3.58
CA MET A 307 22.40 0.38 -3.82
C MET A 307 23.57 1.31 -3.49
N GLN A 308 24.54 0.83 -2.69
CA GLN A 308 25.76 1.58 -2.44
C GLN A 308 26.46 1.78 -3.80
N HIS A 309 26.57 3.04 -4.21
CA HIS A 309 27.34 3.46 -5.38
C HIS A 309 28.67 4.03 -4.94
#